data_AF-A0A536C7N0-F1
#
_entry.id   AF-A0A536C7N0-F1
#
_cell.length_a   1.000
_cell.length_b   1.000
_cell.length_c   1.000
_cell.angle_alpha   90.00
_cell.angle_beta   90.00
_cell.angle_gamma   90.00
#
_symmetry.space_group_name_H-M   'P 1'
#
loop_
_entity.id
_entity.type
_entity.pdbx_description
1 polymer ?
#
loop_
_entity_poly.entity_id
_entity_poly.type
_entity_poly.pdbx_seq_one_letter_code
_entity_poly.pdbx_strand_id
1 'polypeptide(L)'
;MTAASRRLLARGGLLLVAGLAVVAPGAASETLPGIPLTAPGLLAAALVLYSALALPGPSWTSTRWLGLGFALAIGVKLLAAATAPPVGLEATYWANGAAAGAVERATDYAWLANATRIDSRLDLRGDDFPVHFFNDAARFNFGSEVQPARDQLPFSVRWRGWLLAPSQGERRLVLEANGPTSVWLDDSLLIGAEAQPNLSAGLHPLVVEYTRLEASVPFLRLSWQRLPGGPLETIGAPDVRWQPSTAGAELSSGLGLVADLAVAGLLFAWLATAVIRARGGGIGRAALSAIPLLFLVYGMALLAPLAGRATILSGL
;
A
#
# COMPACT_ATOMS: atom_id res chain seq x y z
N MET A 1 17.06 -39.96 15.56
CA MET A 1 17.18 -38.50 15.84
C MET A 1 17.52 -38.28 17.30
N THR A 2 18.62 -37.60 17.60
CA THR A 2 19.02 -37.25 18.98
C THR A 2 18.14 -36.13 19.55
N ALA A 3 18.08 -35.99 20.87
CA ALA A 3 17.34 -34.90 21.52
C ALA A 3 17.83 -33.51 21.06
N ALA A 4 19.13 -33.36 20.78
CA ALA A 4 19.72 -32.16 20.22
C ALA A 4 19.16 -31.84 18.82
N SER A 5 19.08 -32.83 17.92
CA SER A 5 18.51 -32.66 16.57
C SER A 5 17.05 -32.21 16.61
N ARG A 6 16.24 -32.77 17.52
CA ARG A 6 14.83 -32.36 17.70
C ARG A 6 14.70 -30.90 18.13
N ARG A 7 15.56 -30.44 19.05
CA ARG A 7 15.56 -29.04 19.52
C ARG A 7 15.97 -28.07 18.42
N LEU A 8 16.98 -28.42 17.63
CA LEU A 8 17.43 -27.58 16.50
C LEU A 8 16.33 -27.44 15.45
N LEU A 9 15.68 -28.54 15.06
CA LEU A 9 14.56 -28.50 14.11
C LEU A 9 13.36 -27.71 14.65
N ALA A 10 13.02 -27.90 15.93
CA ALA A 10 11.94 -27.16 16.59
C ALA A 10 12.18 -25.65 16.55
N ARG A 11 13.40 -25.23 16.89
CA ARG A 11 13.81 -23.82 16.95
C ARG A 11 13.90 -23.20 15.55
N GLY A 12 14.51 -23.91 14.61
CA GLY A 12 14.61 -23.48 13.21
C GLY A 12 13.24 -23.37 12.54
N GLY A 13 12.36 -24.34 12.76
CA GLY A 13 10.99 -24.30 12.25
C GLY A 13 10.18 -23.13 12.82
N LEU A 14 10.29 -22.87 14.13
CA LEU A 14 9.60 -21.73 14.74
C LEU A 14 10.14 -20.38 14.25
N LEU A 15 11.47 -20.25 14.09
CA LEU A 15 12.09 -19.07 13.47
C LEU A 15 11.55 -18.84 12.07
N LEU A 16 11.49 -19.88 11.24
CA LEU A 16 10.97 -19.79 9.87
C LEU A 16 9.52 -19.30 9.86
N VAL A 17 8.63 -19.94 10.62
CA VAL A 17 7.19 -19.60 10.61
C VAL A 17 6.94 -18.21 11.20
N ALA A 18 7.63 -17.84 12.28
CA ALA A 18 7.52 -16.49 12.84
C ALA A 18 8.08 -15.42 11.88
N GLY A 19 9.18 -15.72 11.19
CA GLY A 19 9.73 -14.85 10.14
C GLY A 19 8.73 -14.66 9.00
N LEU A 20 8.10 -15.75 8.52
CA LEU A 20 7.02 -15.70 7.54
C LEU A 20 5.85 -14.86 8.02
N ALA A 21 5.45 -14.92 9.29
CA ALA A 21 4.37 -14.09 9.83
C ALA A 21 4.68 -12.58 9.75
N VAL A 22 5.95 -12.20 9.89
CA VAL A 22 6.38 -10.80 9.78
C VAL A 22 6.42 -10.34 8.32
N VAL A 23 6.91 -11.18 7.39
CA VAL A 23 7.07 -10.79 5.97
C VAL A 23 5.86 -11.08 5.08
N ALA A 24 4.93 -11.93 5.53
CA ALA A 24 3.73 -12.25 4.76
C ALA A 24 2.94 -10.99 4.46
N PRO A 25 2.43 -10.84 3.21
CA PRO A 25 1.68 -9.66 2.81
C PRO A 25 0.40 -9.56 3.65
N GLY A 26 0.13 -8.35 4.14
CA GLY A 26 -1.09 -7.97 4.84
C GLY A 26 -1.82 -6.85 4.10
N ALA A 27 -2.94 -6.41 4.67
CA ALA A 27 -3.63 -5.22 4.19
C ALA A 27 -2.74 -3.96 4.35
N ALA A 28 -2.88 -2.99 3.44
CA ALA A 28 -2.08 -1.77 3.46
C ALA A 28 -2.25 -0.92 4.75
N SER A 29 -3.36 -1.12 5.48
CA SER A 29 -3.64 -0.46 6.75
C SER A 29 -3.02 -1.16 7.97
N GLU A 30 -2.41 -2.34 7.81
CA GLU A 30 -1.79 -3.07 8.91
C GLU A 30 -0.54 -2.37 9.43
N THR A 31 -0.25 -2.58 10.72
CA THR A 31 1.00 -2.16 11.36
C THR A 31 2.19 -2.96 10.80
N LEU A 32 1.93 -4.25 10.51
CA LEU A 32 2.88 -5.17 9.91
C LEU A 32 2.42 -5.57 8.49
N PRO A 33 2.45 -4.68 7.48
CA PRO A 33 1.91 -4.98 6.14
C PRO A 33 2.70 -6.03 5.35
N GLY A 34 3.84 -6.51 5.88
CA GLY A 34 4.73 -7.45 5.20
C GLY A 34 5.91 -6.73 4.55
N ILE A 35 6.21 -7.06 3.30
CA ILE A 35 7.29 -6.44 2.52
C ILE A 35 6.72 -5.29 1.66
N PRO A 36 7.33 -4.09 1.66
CA PRO A 36 8.52 -3.70 2.42
C PRO A 36 8.26 -3.56 3.93
N LEU A 37 9.25 -3.91 4.75
CA LEU A 37 9.13 -3.86 6.21
C LEU A 37 9.06 -2.42 6.70
N THR A 38 7.98 -2.09 7.40
CA THR A 38 7.84 -0.85 8.18
C THR A 38 8.74 -0.88 9.42
N ALA A 39 8.87 0.24 10.15
CA ALA A 39 9.61 0.25 11.41
C ALA A 39 9.08 -0.77 12.44
N PRO A 40 7.75 -0.92 12.65
CA PRO A 40 7.20 -2.04 13.42
C PRO A 40 7.56 -3.41 12.87
N GLY A 41 7.57 -3.58 11.54
CA GLY A 41 8.01 -4.82 10.87
C GLY A 41 9.46 -5.17 11.16
N LEU A 42 10.37 -4.20 11.10
CA LEU A 42 11.79 -4.37 11.45
C LEU A 42 11.97 -4.73 12.93
N LEU A 43 11.22 -4.09 13.83
CA LEU A 43 11.21 -4.44 15.25
C LEU A 43 10.74 -5.88 15.47
N ALA A 44 9.63 -6.27 14.84
CA ALA A 44 9.11 -7.63 14.93
C ALA A 44 10.11 -8.66 14.40
N ALA A 45 10.74 -8.41 13.25
CA ALA A 45 11.78 -9.26 12.68
C ALA A 45 12.98 -9.39 13.63
N ALA A 46 13.43 -8.29 14.24
CA ALA A 46 14.52 -8.30 15.20
C ALA A 46 14.15 -9.07 16.49
N LEU A 47 12.91 -8.96 16.97
CA LEU A 47 12.41 -9.73 18.10
C LEU A 47 12.33 -11.24 17.79
N VAL A 48 11.94 -11.61 16.57
CA VAL A 48 11.98 -13.00 16.09
C VAL A 48 13.41 -13.53 16.12
N LEU A 49 14.37 -12.81 15.54
CA LEU A 49 15.77 -13.21 15.52
C LEU A 49 16.37 -13.30 16.92
N TYR A 50 16.10 -12.30 17.77
CA TYR A 50 16.53 -12.31 19.16
C TYR A 50 15.97 -13.52 19.90
N SER A 51 14.66 -13.75 19.86
CA SER A 51 14.02 -14.89 20.50
C SER A 51 14.58 -16.23 20.00
N ALA A 52 14.85 -16.31 18.69
CA ALA A 52 15.35 -17.50 18.04
C ALA A 52 16.83 -17.77 18.22
N LEU A 53 17.69 -16.79 18.51
CA LEU A 53 19.14 -16.96 18.57
C LEU A 53 19.69 -16.76 19.98
N ALA A 54 19.22 -15.74 20.68
CA ALA A 54 19.72 -15.33 21.99
C ALA A 54 19.13 -16.11 23.16
N LEU A 55 17.85 -16.47 23.08
CA LEU A 55 17.12 -16.99 24.23
C LEU A 55 17.08 -18.53 24.28
N PRO A 56 16.93 -19.13 25.48
CA PRO A 56 16.67 -20.56 25.60
C PRO A 56 15.43 -20.96 24.79
N GLY A 57 15.55 -22.04 24.00
CA GLY A 57 14.45 -22.52 23.18
C GLY A 57 13.21 -22.91 24.03
N PRO A 58 11.99 -22.67 23.54
CA PRO A 58 10.78 -23.13 24.20
C PRO A 58 10.73 -24.67 24.30
N SER A 59 9.86 -25.21 25.15
CA SER A 59 9.59 -26.65 25.18
C SER A 59 8.96 -27.08 23.86
N TRP A 60 9.08 -28.37 23.51
CA TRP A 60 8.46 -28.92 22.31
C TRP A 60 6.95 -28.59 22.23
N THR A 61 6.22 -28.73 23.35
CA THR A 61 4.80 -28.39 23.42
C THR A 61 4.55 -26.91 23.14
N SER A 62 5.32 -26.00 23.77
CA SER A 62 5.22 -24.56 23.50
C SER A 62 5.59 -24.23 22.06
N THR A 63 6.62 -24.85 21.49
CA THR A 63 7.00 -24.66 20.08
C THR A 63 5.85 -25.03 19.15
N ARG A 64 5.17 -26.16 19.38
CA ARG A 64 4.04 -26.60 18.55
C ARG A 64 2.88 -25.61 18.58
N TRP A 65 2.51 -25.14 19.77
CA TRP A 65 1.42 -24.18 19.92
C TRP A 65 1.76 -22.79 19.37
N LEU A 66 2.99 -22.30 19.61
CA LEU A 66 3.46 -21.05 19.01
C LEU A 66 3.51 -21.16 17.49
N GLY A 67 4.03 -22.26 16.95
CA GLY A 67 4.10 -22.50 15.51
C GLY A 67 2.72 -22.55 14.86
N LEU A 68 1.76 -23.26 15.47
CA LEU A 68 0.36 -23.27 15.01
C LEU A 68 -0.27 -21.88 15.08
N GLY A 69 -0.03 -21.14 16.17
CA GLY A 69 -0.51 -19.77 16.32
C GLY A 69 0.00 -18.85 15.20
N PHE A 70 1.31 -18.89 14.92
CA PHE A 70 1.87 -18.08 13.83
C PHE A 70 1.34 -18.50 12.46
N ALA A 71 1.16 -19.79 12.21
CA ALA A 71 0.56 -20.28 10.96
C ALA A 71 -0.88 -19.78 10.78
N LEU A 72 -1.69 -19.77 11.85
CA LEU A 72 -3.03 -19.20 11.82
C LEU A 72 -2.99 -17.68 11.59
N ALA A 73 -2.09 -16.96 12.26
CA ALA A 73 -1.92 -15.53 12.06
C ALA A 73 -1.53 -15.20 10.60
N ILE A 74 -0.63 -15.97 9.98
CA ILE A 74 -0.32 -15.87 8.55
C ILE A 74 -1.57 -16.06 7.71
N GLY A 75 -2.38 -17.08 7.99
CA GLY A 75 -3.64 -17.32 7.27
C GLY A 75 -4.60 -16.13 7.35
N VAL A 76 -4.71 -15.49 8.53
CA VAL A 76 -5.53 -14.29 8.71
C VAL A 76 -4.96 -13.10 7.93
N LYS A 77 -3.63 -12.89 7.92
CA LYS A 77 -3.01 -11.81 7.09
C LYS A 77 -3.26 -12.00 5.61
N LEU A 78 -3.07 -13.22 5.11
CA LEU A 78 -3.30 -13.53 3.71
C LEU A 78 -4.77 -13.34 3.34
N LEU A 79 -5.71 -13.65 4.25
CA LEU A 79 -7.12 -13.38 4.06
C LEU A 79 -7.42 -11.87 4.09
N ALA A 80 -6.80 -11.11 4.99
CA ALA A 80 -6.90 -9.65 5.04
C ALA A 80 -6.41 -9.02 3.73
N ALA A 81 -5.26 -9.47 3.22
CA ALA A 81 -4.70 -9.02 1.95
C ALA A 81 -5.59 -9.41 0.74
N ALA A 82 -6.09 -10.65 0.70
CA ALA A 82 -6.93 -11.13 -0.39
C ALA A 82 -8.32 -10.46 -0.43
N THR A 83 -8.81 -9.97 0.70
CA THR A 83 -10.09 -9.24 0.82
C THR A 83 -9.92 -7.73 0.73
N ALA A 84 -8.68 -7.22 0.72
CA ALA A 84 -8.41 -5.80 0.54
C ALA A 84 -8.79 -5.39 -0.90
N PRO A 85 -9.84 -4.57 -1.10
CA PRO A 85 -10.13 -4.07 -2.43
C PRO A 85 -8.96 -3.16 -2.86
N PRO A 86 -8.58 -3.18 -4.15
CA PRO A 86 -7.63 -2.20 -4.67
C PRO A 86 -8.14 -0.78 -4.34
N VAL A 87 -7.26 0.08 -3.82
CA VAL A 87 -7.60 1.46 -3.47
C VAL A 87 -7.23 2.37 -4.62
N GLY A 88 -8.17 3.21 -5.06
CA GLY A 88 -7.98 4.06 -6.23
C GLY A 88 -9.27 4.34 -6.98
N LEU A 89 -9.14 5.01 -8.12
CA LEU A 89 -10.22 5.26 -9.07
C LEU A 89 -10.08 4.33 -10.26
N GLU A 90 -11.20 3.81 -10.74
CA GLU A 90 -11.25 3.03 -11.98
C GLU A 90 -10.91 3.94 -13.15
N ALA A 91 -9.82 3.64 -13.86
CA ALA A 91 -9.30 4.44 -14.95
C ALA A 91 -9.53 3.75 -16.29
N THR A 92 -10.19 4.46 -17.19
CA THR A 92 -10.50 4.01 -18.55
C THR A 92 -9.71 4.84 -19.53
N TYR A 93 -8.85 4.21 -20.34
CA TYR A 93 -8.02 4.92 -21.32
C TYR A 93 -8.46 4.61 -22.74
N TRP A 94 -8.39 5.64 -23.59
CA TRP A 94 -8.59 5.57 -25.03
C TRP A 94 -7.36 6.10 -25.74
N ALA A 95 -6.90 5.39 -26.77
CA ALA A 95 -5.78 5.83 -27.62
C ALA A 95 -6.20 6.91 -28.66
N ASN A 96 -7.11 7.81 -28.27
CA ASN A 96 -7.55 8.96 -29.05
C ASN A 96 -8.04 10.06 -28.11
N GLY A 97 -8.07 11.30 -28.59
CA GLY A 97 -8.54 12.45 -27.80
C GLY A 97 -10.06 12.61 -27.69
N ALA A 98 -10.85 11.69 -28.24
CA ALA A 98 -12.31 11.77 -28.28
C ALA A 98 -12.99 10.86 -27.24
N ALA A 99 -12.22 10.12 -26.43
CA ALA A 99 -12.72 9.10 -25.51
C ALA A 99 -13.73 8.11 -26.15
N ALA A 100 -13.47 7.74 -27.42
CA ALA A 100 -14.39 6.93 -28.22
C ALA A 100 -13.78 5.59 -28.63
N GLY A 101 -14.64 4.59 -28.88
CA GLY A 101 -14.25 3.27 -29.37
C GLY A 101 -13.85 2.30 -28.28
N ALA A 102 -12.98 1.34 -28.62
CA ALA A 102 -12.52 0.32 -27.70
C ALA A 102 -11.60 0.91 -26.62
N VAL A 103 -11.86 0.53 -25.38
CA VAL A 103 -11.01 0.86 -24.22
C VAL A 103 -9.73 0.02 -24.30
N GLU A 104 -8.60 0.64 -23.95
CA GLU A 104 -7.35 -0.10 -23.83
C GLU A 104 -7.34 -1.01 -22.61
N ARG A 105 -6.87 -2.25 -22.77
CA ARG A 105 -6.86 -3.24 -21.69
C ARG A 105 -5.48 -3.34 -21.07
N ALA A 106 -5.41 -3.41 -19.74
CA ALA A 106 -4.18 -3.80 -19.03
C ALA A 106 -4.22 -5.28 -18.66
N THR A 107 -3.06 -5.92 -18.65
CA THR A 107 -2.88 -7.31 -18.18
C THR A 107 -3.07 -7.43 -16.67
N ASP A 108 -2.66 -6.40 -15.92
CA ASP A 108 -2.68 -6.39 -14.45
C ASP A 108 -4.12 -6.30 -13.90
N TYR A 109 -5.05 -5.81 -14.72
CA TYR A 109 -6.45 -5.61 -14.38
C TYR A 109 -7.38 -6.29 -15.39
N ALA A 110 -6.98 -7.45 -15.93
CA ALA A 110 -7.76 -8.18 -16.93
C ALA A 110 -9.18 -8.58 -16.47
N TRP A 111 -9.44 -8.53 -15.16
CA TRP A 111 -10.75 -8.78 -14.54
C TRP A 111 -11.70 -7.56 -14.60
N LEU A 112 -11.21 -6.37 -14.96
CA LEU A 112 -12.05 -5.19 -15.21
C LEU A 112 -12.67 -5.28 -16.61
N ALA A 113 -13.99 -5.29 -16.69
CA ALA A 113 -14.69 -5.44 -17.96
C ALA A 113 -14.60 -4.18 -18.86
N ASN A 114 -14.68 -3.00 -18.26
CA ASN A 114 -14.84 -1.71 -18.97
C ASN A 114 -13.81 -0.66 -18.57
N ALA A 115 -12.71 -1.08 -17.96
CA ALA A 115 -11.64 -0.18 -17.53
C ALA A 115 -10.27 -0.78 -17.77
N THR A 116 -9.28 0.09 -17.81
CA THR A 116 -7.90 -0.26 -18.07
C THR A 116 -7.20 -0.64 -16.78
N ARG A 117 -7.39 0.12 -15.69
CA ARG A 117 -6.66 -0.07 -14.42
C ARG A 117 -7.33 0.65 -13.25
N ILE A 118 -6.71 0.57 -12.08
CA ILE A 118 -7.08 1.36 -10.90
C ILE A 118 -5.91 2.27 -10.53
N ASP A 119 -6.15 3.58 -10.48
CA ASP A 119 -5.15 4.59 -10.14
C ASP A 119 -5.34 5.09 -8.71
N SER A 120 -4.33 4.92 -7.87
CA SER A 120 -4.41 5.23 -6.44
C SER A 120 -4.27 6.72 -6.11
N ARG A 121 -3.93 7.57 -7.10
CA ARG A 121 -3.76 9.03 -6.93
C ARG A 121 -3.99 9.76 -8.24
N LEU A 122 -4.44 11.01 -8.14
CA LEU A 122 -4.57 11.94 -9.27
C LEU A 122 -3.46 13.01 -9.19
N ASP A 123 -2.20 12.57 -9.32
CA ASP A 123 -1.03 13.41 -9.55
C ASP A 123 -0.13 12.66 -10.53
N LEU A 124 -0.34 12.95 -11.81
CA LEU A 124 0.25 12.25 -12.93
C LEU A 124 1.02 13.26 -13.78
N ARG A 125 2.30 12.97 -14.05
CA ARG A 125 3.19 13.78 -14.89
C ARG A 125 3.95 12.89 -15.87
N GLY A 126 3.91 13.21 -17.16
CA GLY A 126 4.69 12.50 -18.17
C GLY A 126 4.47 10.99 -18.12
N ASP A 127 5.52 10.25 -17.76
CA ASP A 127 5.54 8.79 -17.70
C ASP A 127 4.71 8.19 -16.56
N ASP A 128 4.24 8.99 -15.60
CA ASP A 128 3.25 8.53 -14.61
C ASP A 128 1.92 8.18 -15.28
N PHE A 129 1.62 8.78 -16.44
CA PHE A 129 0.51 8.31 -17.27
C PHE A 129 0.91 6.97 -17.89
N PRO A 130 0.23 5.87 -17.53
CA PRO A 130 0.66 4.51 -17.87
C PRO A 130 0.36 4.12 -19.32
N VAL A 131 0.59 5.00 -20.28
CA VAL A 131 0.31 4.82 -21.72
C VAL A 131 1.11 3.70 -22.40
N HIS A 132 1.95 2.98 -21.65
CA HIS A 132 2.72 1.83 -22.13
C HIS A 132 1.83 0.67 -22.59
N PHE A 133 0.56 0.57 -22.16
CA PHE A 133 -0.38 -0.42 -22.69
C PHE A 133 -0.89 -0.10 -24.10
N PHE A 134 -0.54 1.04 -24.70
CA PHE A 134 -0.70 1.28 -26.15
C PHE A 134 0.25 0.39 -26.98
N ASN A 135 0.57 -0.82 -26.52
CA ASN A 135 1.53 -1.71 -27.15
C ASN A 135 0.86 -2.69 -28.13
N ASP A 136 -0.05 -2.16 -28.93
CA ASP A 136 -0.54 -2.88 -30.09
C ASP A 136 0.48 -2.72 -31.22
N ALA A 137 1.26 -3.78 -31.48
CA ALA A 137 2.24 -3.80 -32.55
C ALA A 137 1.62 -3.50 -33.93
N ALA A 138 0.36 -3.86 -34.18
CA ALA A 138 -0.31 -3.55 -35.44
C ALA A 138 -0.75 -2.08 -35.54
N ARG A 139 -1.06 -1.44 -34.41
CA ARG A 139 -1.45 -0.01 -34.35
C ARG A 139 -0.31 0.96 -34.05
N PHE A 140 0.82 0.49 -33.52
CA PHE A 140 1.91 1.34 -32.99
C PHE A 140 3.34 0.79 -33.20
N ASN A 141 3.54 -0.37 -33.88
CA ASN A 141 4.85 -0.73 -34.45
C ASN A 141 4.81 -0.46 -35.95
N PHE A 142 5.21 0.74 -36.33
CA PHE A 142 5.40 1.09 -37.73
C PHE A 142 6.88 1.32 -38.02
N GLY A 143 7.33 0.80 -39.16
CA GLY A 143 8.71 0.89 -39.62
C GLY A 143 9.16 2.31 -40.00
N SER A 144 10.49 2.47 -39.99
CA SER A 144 11.37 3.57 -40.44
C SER A 144 10.80 5.01 -40.54
N GLU A 145 11.31 5.84 -39.61
CA GLU A 145 11.83 7.21 -39.76
C GLU A 145 10.91 8.45 -39.76
N VAL A 146 9.58 8.38 -39.94
CA VAL A 146 8.75 9.61 -39.91
C VAL A 146 7.42 9.43 -39.18
N GLN A 147 7.44 9.11 -37.88
CA GLN A 147 6.21 9.03 -37.08
C GLN A 147 6.32 9.79 -35.76
N PRO A 148 5.19 10.38 -35.28
CA PRO A 148 5.17 11.03 -33.98
C PRO A 148 5.69 10.04 -32.95
N ALA A 149 6.61 10.49 -32.12
CA ALA A 149 7.16 9.65 -31.09
C ALA A 149 5.99 9.14 -30.21
N ARG A 150 6.05 7.88 -29.75
CA ARG A 150 4.92 7.20 -29.07
C ARG A 150 4.39 8.01 -27.87
N ASP A 151 5.27 8.76 -27.24
CA ASP A 151 5.01 9.73 -26.17
C ASP A 151 4.21 10.97 -26.62
N GLN A 152 3.95 11.16 -27.91
CA GLN A 152 3.23 12.30 -28.50
C GLN A 152 1.80 11.98 -28.95
N LEU A 153 1.38 10.71 -28.87
CA LEU A 153 0.06 10.29 -29.36
C LEU A 153 -1.09 10.89 -28.53
N PRO A 154 -2.18 11.39 -29.14
CA PRO A 154 -3.31 11.86 -28.36
C PRO A 154 -3.95 10.73 -27.57
N PHE A 155 -4.42 11.02 -26.36
CA PHE A 155 -5.17 10.06 -25.55
C PHE A 155 -6.19 10.78 -24.68
N SER A 156 -7.20 10.04 -24.27
CA SER A 156 -8.16 10.47 -23.25
C SER A 156 -8.20 9.43 -22.15
N VAL A 157 -8.51 9.90 -20.95
CA VAL A 157 -8.68 9.05 -19.78
C VAL A 157 -9.82 9.57 -18.92
N ARG A 158 -10.60 8.62 -18.39
CA ARG A 158 -11.66 8.87 -17.43
C ARG A 158 -11.37 8.08 -16.18
N TRP A 159 -11.24 8.77 -15.05
CA TRP A 159 -11.25 8.18 -13.72
C TRP A 159 -12.65 8.26 -13.15
N ARG A 160 -13.15 7.14 -12.62
CA ARG A 160 -14.44 7.05 -11.95
C ARG A 160 -14.29 6.34 -10.62
N GLY A 161 -14.99 6.84 -9.61
CA GLY A 161 -15.05 6.20 -8.32
C GLY A 161 -15.75 7.08 -7.30
N TRP A 162 -15.22 7.06 -6.09
CA TRP A 162 -15.80 7.65 -4.91
C TRP A 162 -14.71 8.34 -4.10
N LEU A 163 -14.98 9.56 -3.69
CA LEU A 163 -14.17 10.34 -2.75
C LEU A 163 -14.77 10.21 -1.35
N LEU A 164 -13.98 9.76 -0.38
CA LEU A 164 -14.36 9.64 1.02
C LEU A 164 -14.05 10.94 1.77
N ALA A 165 -15.08 11.74 2.03
CA ALA A 165 -14.99 12.90 2.91
C ALA A 165 -15.07 12.44 4.39
N PRO A 166 -14.00 12.60 5.20
CA PRO A 166 -13.97 12.09 6.58
C PRO A 166 -14.88 12.87 7.55
N SER A 167 -15.32 14.06 7.16
CA SER A 167 -16.17 14.94 7.97
C SER A 167 -17.05 15.80 7.08
N GLN A 168 -18.07 16.44 7.64
CA GLN A 168 -18.85 17.43 6.89
C GLN A 168 -18.12 18.78 6.84
N GLY A 169 -18.26 19.49 5.72
CA GLY A 169 -17.89 20.90 5.59
C GLY A 169 -17.47 21.32 4.19
N GLU A 170 -17.30 22.63 4.02
CA GLU A 170 -16.76 23.26 2.82
C GLU A 170 -15.29 22.89 2.65
N ARG A 171 -14.91 22.51 1.42
CA ARG A 171 -13.57 22.07 1.08
C ARG A 171 -13.12 22.70 -0.21
N ARG A 172 -11.89 23.21 -0.20
CA ARG A 172 -11.24 23.66 -1.42
C ARG A 172 -10.76 22.47 -2.25
N LEU A 173 -11.17 22.39 -3.52
CA LEU A 173 -10.64 21.49 -4.54
C LEU A 173 -9.89 22.33 -5.58
N VAL A 174 -8.70 21.88 -5.97
CA VAL A 174 -7.84 22.57 -6.95
C VAL A 174 -7.43 21.58 -8.03
N LEU A 175 -7.70 21.95 -9.27
CA LEU A 175 -7.34 21.21 -10.47
C LEU A 175 -6.22 21.94 -11.21
N GLU A 176 -5.11 21.23 -11.43
CA GLU A 176 -4.01 21.67 -12.27
C GLU A 176 -3.88 20.69 -13.45
N ALA A 177 -3.99 21.17 -14.69
CA ALA A 177 -3.84 20.34 -15.87
C ALA A 177 -3.33 21.17 -17.05
N ASN A 178 -2.67 20.51 -18.02
CA ASN A 178 -2.24 21.14 -19.27
C ASN A 178 -3.00 20.62 -20.52
N GLY A 179 -4.20 20.06 -20.31
CA GLY A 179 -5.10 19.60 -21.35
C GLY A 179 -6.57 19.77 -20.94
N PRO A 180 -7.52 19.64 -21.89
CA PRO A 180 -8.95 19.66 -21.58
C PRO A 180 -9.28 18.69 -20.45
N THR A 181 -9.93 19.21 -19.41
CA THR A 181 -10.24 18.44 -18.19
C THR A 181 -11.64 18.79 -17.71
N SER A 182 -12.32 17.84 -17.11
CA SER A 182 -13.61 18.06 -16.45
C SER A 182 -13.70 17.20 -15.19
N VAL A 183 -14.24 17.78 -14.12
CA VAL A 183 -14.39 17.11 -12.83
C VAL A 183 -15.83 17.21 -12.39
N TRP A 184 -16.45 16.06 -12.12
CA TRP A 184 -17.79 15.97 -11.55
C TRP A 184 -17.71 15.38 -10.14
N LEU A 185 -18.42 16.02 -9.22
CA LEU A 185 -18.56 15.58 -7.84
C LEU A 185 -20.04 15.62 -7.48
N ASP A 186 -20.61 14.50 -7.03
CA ASP A 186 -22.06 14.35 -6.80
C ASP A 186 -22.91 14.83 -8.00
N ASP A 187 -22.55 14.38 -9.21
CA ASP A 187 -23.16 14.76 -10.49
C ASP A 187 -23.08 16.26 -10.84
N SER A 188 -22.41 17.07 -10.01
CA SER A 188 -22.20 18.50 -10.23
C SER A 188 -20.85 18.75 -10.89
N LEU A 189 -20.86 19.42 -12.04
CA LEU A 189 -19.63 19.84 -12.73
C LEU A 189 -18.93 20.94 -11.92
N LEU A 190 -17.67 20.71 -11.55
CA LEU A 190 -16.81 21.72 -10.95
C LEU A 190 -16.27 22.63 -12.05
N ILE A 191 -16.64 23.91 -12.02
CA ILE A 191 -16.28 24.89 -13.05
C ILE A 191 -15.01 25.63 -12.62
N GLY A 192 -13.99 25.64 -13.49
CA GLY A 192 -12.73 26.35 -13.27
C GLY A 192 -11.63 25.49 -12.65
N ALA A 193 -10.50 26.13 -12.34
CA ALA A 193 -9.34 25.48 -11.72
C ALA A 193 -9.49 25.27 -10.20
N GLU A 194 -10.48 25.93 -9.58
CA GLU A 194 -10.72 25.84 -8.14
C GLU A 194 -12.23 25.83 -7.87
N ALA A 195 -12.66 24.99 -6.93
CA ALA A 195 -14.04 24.92 -6.45
C ALA A 195 -14.08 24.74 -4.93
N GLN A 196 -15.18 25.14 -4.30
CA GLN A 196 -15.39 25.01 -2.85
C GLN A 196 -16.70 24.28 -2.54
N PRO A 197 -16.84 23.00 -2.91
CA PRO A 197 -18.04 22.24 -2.58
C PRO A 197 -18.19 22.04 -1.07
N ASN A 198 -19.44 22.09 -0.60
CA ASN A 198 -19.81 21.70 0.76
C ASN A 198 -20.18 20.21 0.77
N LEU A 199 -19.33 19.37 1.35
CA LEU A 199 -19.51 17.91 1.35
C LEU A 199 -20.02 17.43 2.71
N SER A 200 -20.94 16.48 2.70
CA SER A 200 -21.26 15.67 3.87
C SER A 200 -20.10 14.74 4.23
N ALA A 201 -20.14 14.12 5.42
CA ALA A 201 -19.26 12.99 5.69
C ALA A 201 -19.74 11.76 4.90
N GLY A 202 -18.81 11.01 4.30
CA GLY A 202 -19.14 9.80 3.54
C GLY A 202 -18.55 9.76 2.13
N LEU A 203 -19.11 8.89 1.29
CA LEU A 203 -18.64 8.66 -0.07
C LEU A 203 -19.41 9.53 -1.07
N HIS A 204 -18.66 10.22 -1.92
CA HIS A 204 -19.16 11.12 -2.96
C HIS A 204 -18.71 10.62 -4.34
N PRO A 205 -19.61 10.38 -5.31
CA PRO A 205 -19.21 10.02 -6.68
C PRO A 205 -18.26 11.05 -7.26
N LEU A 206 -17.11 10.59 -7.75
CA LEU A 206 -16.09 11.41 -8.39
C LEU A 206 -15.85 10.89 -9.81
N VAL A 207 -15.95 11.79 -10.78
CA VAL A 207 -15.54 11.53 -12.16
C VAL A 207 -14.54 12.60 -12.57
N VAL A 208 -13.41 12.19 -13.14
CA VAL A 208 -12.40 13.09 -13.70
C VAL A 208 -12.13 12.64 -15.12
N GLU A 209 -12.22 13.55 -16.06
CA GLU A 209 -11.86 13.32 -17.46
C GLU A 209 -10.69 14.22 -17.83
N TYR A 210 -9.72 13.67 -18.54
CA TYR A 210 -8.57 14.39 -19.06
C TYR A 210 -8.30 13.94 -20.50
N THR A 211 -7.94 14.90 -21.34
CA THR A 211 -7.53 14.64 -22.72
C THR A 211 -6.20 15.31 -23.01
N ARG A 212 -5.27 14.55 -23.59
CA ARG A 212 -4.10 15.07 -24.29
C ARG A 212 -4.40 15.14 -25.79
N LEU A 213 -4.42 16.35 -26.35
CA LEU A 213 -4.60 16.57 -27.79
C LEU A 213 -3.29 16.71 -28.56
N GLU A 214 -2.26 17.28 -27.94
CA GLU A 214 -1.00 17.64 -28.59
C GLU A 214 0.20 16.92 -27.98
N ALA A 215 1.33 17.01 -28.67
CA ALA A 215 2.63 16.46 -28.27
C ALA A 215 3.28 17.25 -27.11
N SER A 216 2.58 17.34 -25.98
CA SER A 216 3.11 17.89 -24.73
C SER A 216 3.29 16.80 -23.68
N VAL A 217 4.18 17.05 -22.72
CA VAL A 217 4.30 16.21 -21.51
C VAL A 217 2.99 16.33 -20.73
N PRO A 218 2.16 15.27 -20.63
CA PRO A 218 0.86 15.37 -19.99
C PRO A 218 1.00 15.65 -18.49
N PHE A 219 0.09 16.46 -17.96
CA PHE A 219 0.05 16.82 -16.56
C PHE A 219 -1.40 16.90 -16.08
N LEU A 220 -1.68 16.19 -15.00
CA LEU A 220 -2.93 16.30 -14.23
C LEU A 220 -2.61 16.17 -12.75
N ARG A 221 -3.09 17.13 -11.96
CA ARG A 221 -3.16 17.02 -10.51
C ARG A 221 -4.52 17.50 -10.03
N LEU A 222 -5.18 16.67 -9.23
CA LEU A 222 -6.36 17.07 -8.48
C LEU A 222 -6.02 17.03 -6.99
N SER A 223 -6.14 18.17 -6.32
CA SER A 223 -5.85 18.32 -4.90
C SER A 223 -7.08 18.83 -4.15
N TRP A 224 -7.15 18.58 -2.86
CA TRP A 224 -8.28 18.98 -2.02
C TRP A 224 -7.88 19.21 -0.56
N GLN A 225 -8.74 19.93 0.17
CA GLN A 225 -8.69 20.00 1.62
C GLN A 225 -9.46 18.82 2.21
N ARG A 226 -8.72 17.79 2.65
CA ARG A 226 -9.31 16.59 3.27
C ARG A 226 -10.21 16.93 4.46
N LEU A 227 -9.75 17.84 5.31
CA LEU A 227 -10.50 18.47 6.40
C LEU A 227 -10.81 19.93 6.03
N PRO A 228 -11.99 20.47 6.40
CA PRO A 228 -12.32 21.88 6.19
C PRO A 228 -11.23 22.82 6.75
N GLY A 229 -10.70 23.71 5.91
CA GLY A 229 -9.61 24.63 6.29
C GLY A 229 -8.24 23.98 6.47
N GLY A 230 -8.10 22.68 6.19
CA GLY A 230 -6.84 21.95 6.27
C GLY A 230 -5.84 22.30 5.15
N PRO A 231 -4.67 21.63 5.14
CA PRO A 231 -3.73 21.74 4.03
C PRO A 231 -4.35 21.16 2.75
N LEU A 232 -3.87 21.67 1.61
CA LEU A 232 -4.20 21.11 0.31
C LEU A 232 -3.34 19.86 0.07
N GLU A 233 -3.99 18.73 -0.17
CA GLU A 233 -3.37 17.42 -0.38
C GLU A 233 -3.82 16.84 -1.71
N THR A 234 -2.98 16.05 -2.38
CA THR A 234 -3.39 15.35 -3.61
C THR A 234 -4.53 14.37 -3.31
N ILE A 235 -5.57 14.34 -4.15
CA ILE A 235 -6.60 13.31 -4.07
C ILE A 235 -5.98 11.94 -4.41
N GLY A 236 -6.05 11.01 -3.46
CA GLY A 236 -5.51 9.67 -3.60
C GLY A 236 -5.88 8.79 -2.42
N ALA A 237 -5.30 7.59 -2.39
CA ALA A 237 -5.47 6.65 -1.29
C ALA A 237 -5.06 7.30 0.05
N PRO A 238 -5.79 7.06 1.15
CA PRO A 238 -6.91 6.11 1.28
C PRO A 238 -8.28 6.71 0.94
N ASP A 239 -8.35 7.94 0.47
CA ASP A 239 -9.59 8.71 0.35
C ASP A 239 -10.34 8.47 -0.98
N VAL A 240 -9.76 7.74 -1.94
CA VAL A 240 -10.47 7.35 -3.18
C VAL A 240 -10.71 5.85 -3.29
N ARG A 241 -11.86 5.48 -3.86
CA ARG A 241 -12.29 4.10 -4.04
C ARG A 241 -13.01 3.91 -5.37
N TRP A 242 -12.81 2.76 -6.02
CA TRP A 242 -13.51 2.48 -7.27
C TRP A 242 -14.91 1.91 -7.03
N GLN A 243 -15.16 1.37 -5.83
CA GLN A 243 -16.47 0.86 -5.40
C GLN A 243 -17.14 1.77 -4.33
N PRO A 244 -18.48 1.82 -4.30
CA PRO A 244 -19.24 2.50 -3.24
C PRO A 244 -19.23 1.78 -1.89
N SER A 245 -18.72 0.54 -1.84
CA SER A 245 -18.77 -0.28 -0.64
C SER A 245 -17.51 -0.13 0.20
N THR A 246 -17.68 0.04 1.51
CA THR A 246 -16.60 0.00 2.49
C THR A 246 -16.37 -1.39 3.07
N ALA A 247 -17.31 -2.34 2.85
CA ALA A 247 -17.34 -3.62 3.56
C ALA A 247 -16.05 -4.45 3.38
N GLY A 248 -15.51 -4.52 2.15
CA GLY A 248 -14.25 -5.24 1.89
C GLY A 248 -13.06 -4.60 2.59
N ALA A 249 -12.98 -3.26 2.57
CA ALA A 249 -11.92 -2.52 3.27
C ALA A 249 -12.05 -2.67 4.80
N GLU A 250 -13.26 -2.60 5.35
CA GLU A 250 -13.52 -2.78 6.78
C GLU A 250 -13.19 -4.21 7.24
N LEU A 251 -13.61 -5.22 6.47
CA LEU A 251 -13.26 -6.61 6.74
C LEU A 251 -11.75 -6.82 6.71
N SER A 252 -11.09 -6.30 5.67
CA SER A 252 -9.64 -6.38 5.51
C SER A 252 -8.90 -5.70 6.68
N SER A 253 -9.29 -4.48 7.05
CA SER A 253 -8.72 -3.76 8.19
C SER A 253 -8.97 -4.48 9.52
N GLY A 254 -10.17 -5.04 9.73
CA GLY A 254 -10.51 -5.81 10.92
C GLY A 254 -9.68 -7.09 11.05
N LEU A 255 -9.56 -7.86 9.96
CA LEU A 255 -8.70 -9.05 9.91
C LEU A 255 -7.22 -8.70 10.11
N GLY A 256 -6.77 -7.60 9.52
CA GLY A 256 -5.40 -7.11 9.67
C GLY A 256 -5.06 -6.75 11.12
N LEU A 257 -5.96 -6.04 11.82
CA LEU A 257 -5.78 -5.75 13.25
C LEU A 257 -5.71 -7.02 14.09
N VAL A 258 -6.59 -8.00 13.82
CA VAL A 258 -6.58 -9.30 14.52
C VAL A 258 -5.26 -10.02 14.28
N ALA A 259 -4.73 -9.99 13.05
CA ALA A 259 -3.45 -10.59 12.72
C ALA A 259 -2.28 -9.89 13.42
N ASP A 260 -2.23 -8.56 13.40
CA ASP A 260 -1.21 -7.76 14.10
C ASP A 260 -1.17 -8.10 15.59
N LEU A 261 -2.34 -8.10 16.25
CA LEU A 261 -2.46 -8.44 17.67
C LEU A 261 -2.06 -9.90 17.95
N ALA A 262 -2.43 -10.83 17.06
CA ALA A 262 -2.04 -12.23 17.18
C ALA A 262 -0.52 -12.40 17.07
N VAL A 263 0.12 -11.79 16.06
CA VAL A 263 1.59 -11.83 15.89
C VAL A 263 2.29 -11.23 17.10
N ALA A 264 1.86 -10.04 17.55
CA ALA A 264 2.42 -9.38 18.72
C ALA A 264 2.27 -10.24 19.99
N GLY A 265 1.08 -10.80 20.23
CA GLY A 265 0.81 -11.68 21.37
C GLY A 265 1.64 -12.96 21.36
N LEU A 266 1.83 -13.57 20.19
CA LEU A 266 2.65 -14.77 20.02
C LEU A 266 4.15 -14.48 20.23
N LEU A 267 4.64 -13.34 19.74
CA LEU A 267 6.01 -12.89 20.02
C LEU A 267 6.22 -12.63 21.51
N PHE A 268 5.26 -11.98 22.17
CA PHE A 268 5.32 -11.75 23.61
C PHE A 268 5.31 -13.08 24.39
N ALA A 269 4.44 -14.02 24.02
CA ALA A 269 4.41 -15.34 24.64
C ALA A 269 5.72 -16.12 24.44
N TRP A 270 6.32 -16.04 23.25
CA TRP A 270 7.62 -16.64 22.99
C TRP A 270 8.70 -16.02 23.88
N LEU A 271 8.80 -14.68 23.92
CA LEU A 271 9.73 -13.96 24.79
C LEU A 271 9.55 -14.32 26.26
N ALA A 272 8.31 -14.32 26.76
CA ALA A 272 8.00 -14.64 28.15
C ALA A 272 8.41 -16.08 28.52
N THR A 273 8.06 -17.06 27.68
CA THR A 273 8.45 -18.46 27.92
C THR A 273 9.96 -18.67 27.88
N ALA A 274 10.66 -17.96 27.00
CA ALA A 274 12.11 -17.95 26.92
C ALA A 274 12.77 -17.31 28.16
N VAL A 275 12.27 -16.16 28.63
CA VAL A 275 12.79 -15.46 29.81
C VAL A 275 12.58 -16.28 31.08
N ILE A 276 11.40 -16.89 31.25
CA ILE A 276 11.11 -17.78 32.39
C ILE A 276 12.13 -18.92 32.45
N ARG A 277 12.49 -19.50 31.30
CA ARG A 277 13.53 -20.53 31.21
C ARG A 277 14.93 -19.99 31.48
N ALA A 278 15.23 -18.77 31.05
CA ALA A 278 16.52 -18.14 31.27
C ALA A 278 16.81 -17.85 32.76
N ARG A 279 15.79 -17.77 33.62
CA ARG A 279 15.97 -17.57 35.07
C ARG A 279 16.84 -18.63 35.75
N GLY A 280 16.96 -19.82 35.17
CA GLY A 280 17.85 -20.89 35.65
C GLY A 280 19.36 -20.69 35.38
N GLY A 281 19.83 -19.47 35.12
CA GLY A 281 21.27 -19.17 34.92
C GLY A 281 21.67 -18.60 33.55
N GLY A 282 20.71 -18.22 32.70
CA GLY A 282 20.94 -17.71 31.34
C GLY A 282 20.70 -16.21 31.15
N ILE A 283 20.24 -15.47 32.16
CA ILE A 283 19.82 -14.07 32.03
C ILE A 283 20.96 -13.17 31.53
N GLY A 284 22.18 -13.33 32.03
CA GLY A 284 23.31 -12.48 31.62
C GLY A 284 23.61 -12.57 30.11
N ARG A 285 23.58 -13.79 29.54
CA ARG A 285 23.74 -13.99 28.09
C ARG A 285 22.57 -13.42 27.30
N ALA A 286 21.35 -13.59 27.79
CA ALA A 286 20.16 -13.02 27.17
C ALA A 286 20.22 -11.47 27.15
N ALA A 287 20.68 -10.84 28.24
CA ALA A 287 20.83 -9.40 28.32
C ALA A 287 21.89 -8.87 27.34
N LEU A 288 23.08 -9.49 27.30
CA LEU A 288 24.16 -9.08 26.38
C LEU A 288 23.75 -9.22 24.90
N SER A 289 23.00 -10.27 24.57
CA SER A 289 22.51 -10.48 23.22
C SER A 289 21.35 -9.55 22.82
N ALA A 290 20.81 -8.75 23.74
CA ALA A 290 19.83 -7.71 23.43
C ALA A 290 20.48 -6.42 22.91
N ILE A 291 21.81 -6.27 23.03
CA ILE A 291 22.53 -5.06 22.59
C ILE A 291 22.27 -4.74 21.10
N PRO A 292 22.31 -5.68 20.14
CA PRO A 292 21.98 -5.38 18.74
C PRO A 292 20.55 -4.88 18.54
N LEU A 293 19.59 -5.41 19.32
CA LEU A 293 18.20 -4.95 19.29
C LEU A 293 18.09 -3.51 19.79
N LEU A 294 18.77 -3.17 20.88
CA LEU A 294 18.83 -1.81 21.41
C LEU A 294 19.47 -0.85 20.40
N PHE A 295 20.54 -1.28 19.72
CA PHE A 295 21.18 -0.48 18.68
C PHE A 295 20.25 -0.24 17.48
N LEU A 296 19.50 -1.26 17.05
CA LEU A 296 18.48 -1.11 16.00
C LEU A 296 17.38 -0.12 16.41
N VAL A 297 16.83 -0.27 17.61
CA VAL A 297 15.80 0.64 18.16
C VAL A 297 16.33 2.07 18.21
N TYR A 298 17.56 2.26 18.69
CA TYR A 298 18.21 3.56 18.77
C TYR A 298 18.44 4.16 17.38
N GLY A 299 18.92 3.37 16.42
CA GLY A 299 19.09 3.80 15.03
C GLY A 299 17.77 4.23 14.38
N MET A 300 16.69 3.48 14.59
CA MET A 300 15.36 3.87 14.12
C MET A 300 14.87 5.17 14.78
N ALA A 301 15.10 5.34 16.07
CA ALA A 301 14.72 6.58 16.77
C ALA A 301 15.50 7.80 16.25
N LEU A 302 16.80 7.63 15.93
CA LEU A 302 17.61 8.68 15.32
C LEU A 302 17.18 9.03 13.88
N LEU A 303 16.74 8.04 13.11
CA LEU A 303 16.31 8.22 11.72
C LEU A 303 14.84 8.62 11.58
N ALA A 304 14.02 8.45 12.62
CA ALA A 304 12.59 8.79 12.60
C ALA A 304 12.30 10.23 12.14
N PRO A 305 13.07 11.28 12.53
CA PRO A 305 12.86 12.65 12.04
C PRO A 305 13.14 12.85 10.54
N LEU A 306 13.86 11.91 9.91
CA LEU A 306 14.20 11.93 8.49
C LEU A 306 13.22 11.12 7.64
N ALA A 307 12.44 10.21 8.26
CA ALA A 307 11.45 9.41 7.55
C ALA A 307 10.40 10.32 6.89
N GLY A 308 10.20 10.16 5.58
CA GLY A 308 9.27 10.97 4.79
C GLY A 308 9.84 12.28 4.23
N ARG A 309 11.11 12.64 4.53
CA ARG A 309 11.78 13.72 3.82
C ARG A 309 12.27 13.22 2.47
N ALA A 310 11.89 13.91 1.40
CA ALA A 310 12.49 13.68 0.09
C ALA A 310 13.98 14.09 0.17
N THR A 311 14.87 13.10 0.19
CA THR A 311 16.30 13.35 0.03
C THR A 311 16.52 13.77 -1.41
N ILE A 312 16.54 15.06 -1.67
CA ILE A 312 16.97 15.58 -2.98
C ILE A 312 18.45 15.26 -3.05
N LEU A 313 18.82 14.22 -3.80
CA LEU A 313 20.17 14.03 -4.27
C LEU A 313 20.44 15.12 -5.31
N SER A 314 20.58 16.37 -4.85
CA SER A 314 21.12 17.42 -5.69
C SER A 314 22.59 17.10 -5.87
N GLY A 315 22.89 16.40 -6.95
CA GLY A 315 24.25 16.26 -7.43
C GLY A 315 24.85 17.64 -7.64
N LEU A 316 25.91 17.91 -6.90
CA LEU A 316 27.00 18.78 -7.36
C LEU A 316 27.69 18.10 -8.55
#